data_AF-A0A834H8L7-F1
#
_entry.id   AF-A0A834H8L7-F1
#
_cell.length_a   1.000
_cell.length_b   1.000
_cell.length_c   1.000
_cell.angle_alpha   90.00
_cell.angle_beta   90.00
_cell.angle_gamma   90.00
#
_symmetry.space_group_name_H-M   'P 1'
#
loop_
_entity.id
_entity.type
_entity.pdbx_description
1 polymer ?
#
loop_
_entity_poly.entity_id
_entity_poly.type
_entity_poly.pdbx_seq_one_letter_code
_entity_poly.pdbx_strand_id
1 'polypeptide(L)'
;MLSNTSLEDTYSLRRDEVKKTIRDLHSKIGTVVEISEITFLMELNMILSMLWGGTVDSQRADSIGTEFRAVISKIMELFAKPNVSDFFPILARFDVQGVEREMKRLLQGVDRIFDPQLESRMRMSRGEGGQENGMKSKGKKDFIQILLEFKEREDAAIPITLQQIKALLLIKPVNVTFSRMMLACAHLSNCSIGKAAEAYSTVDSNLVGTPD
;
A
#
# COMPACT_ATOMS: atom_id res chain seq x y z
N MET A 1 -11.26 -3.84 0.21
CA MET A 1 -9.83 -4.04 0.51
C MET A 1 -9.61 -5.11 1.57
N LEU A 2 -10.13 -4.94 2.79
CA LEU A 2 -9.87 -5.88 3.90
C LEU A 2 -10.95 -6.96 4.10
N SER A 3 -12.00 -7.01 3.27
CA SER A 3 -12.98 -8.10 3.34
C SER A 3 -12.43 -9.37 2.69
N ASN A 4 -12.89 -10.54 3.13
CA ASN A 4 -12.48 -11.83 2.54
C ASN A 4 -12.66 -11.84 1.03
N THR A 5 -13.82 -11.38 0.55
CA THR A 5 -14.08 -11.27 -0.89
C THR A 5 -13.06 -10.37 -1.59
N SER A 6 -12.74 -9.19 -1.05
CA SER A 6 -11.70 -8.31 -1.60
C SER A 6 -10.29 -8.93 -1.60
N LEU A 7 -9.97 -9.76 -0.62
CA LEU A 7 -8.65 -10.41 -0.50
C LEU A 7 -8.48 -11.53 -1.52
N GLU A 8 -9.51 -12.36 -1.73
CA GLU A 8 -9.56 -13.33 -2.82
C GLU A 8 -9.46 -12.62 -4.17
N ASP A 9 -10.18 -11.51 -4.24
CA ASP A 9 -10.28 -10.72 -5.44
C ASP A 9 -8.95 -10.09 -5.91
N THR A 10 -8.06 -9.82 -4.97
CA THR A 10 -6.74 -9.24 -5.20
C THR A 10 -5.62 -10.28 -5.13
N TYR A 11 -5.94 -11.57 -5.00
CA TYR A 11 -4.97 -12.65 -4.83
C TYR A 11 -3.90 -12.66 -5.91
N SER A 12 -4.27 -12.53 -7.19
CA SER A 12 -3.32 -12.52 -8.31
C SER A 12 -2.32 -11.39 -8.20
N LEU A 13 -2.77 -10.18 -7.86
CA LEU A 13 -1.91 -9.01 -7.68
C LEU A 13 -0.89 -9.22 -6.56
N ARG A 14 -1.32 -9.79 -5.43
CA ARG A 14 -0.43 -10.12 -4.31
C ARG A 14 0.58 -11.19 -4.70
N ARG A 15 0.12 -12.25 -5.36
CA ARG A 15 0.97 -13.35 -5.82
C ARG A 15 2.02 -12.89 -6.82
N ASP A 16 1.66 -12.01 -7.75
CA ASP A 16 2.58 -11.50 -8.77
C ASP A 16 3.69 -10.65 -8.13
N GLU A 17 3.37 -9.83 -7.13
CA GLU A 17 4.37 -9.02 -6.45
C GLU A 17 5.32 -9.85 -5.58
N VAL A 18 4.82 -10.88 -4.90
CA VAL A 18 5.66 -11.86 -4.20
C VAL A 18 6.61 -12.55 -5.18
N LYS A 19 6.13 -12.97 -6.34
CA LYS A 19 6.99 -13.60 -7.37
C LYS A 19 8.07 -12.67 -7.90
N LYS A 20 7.76 -11.40 -8.13
CA LYS A 20 8.76 -10.40 -8.53
C LYS A 20 9.85 -10.25 -7.48
N THR A 21 9.46 -10.18 -6.21
CA THR A 21 10.38 -10.06 -5.08
C THR A 21 11.28 -11.28 -4.94
N ILE A 22 10.72 -12.49 -5.08
CA ILE A 22 11.50 -13.74 -5.09
C ILE A 22 12.51 -13.75 -6.24
N ARG A 23 12.12 -13.30 -7.43
CA ARG A 23 13.00 -13.22 -8.60
C ARG A 23 14.15 -12.23 -8.37
N ASP A 24 13.86 -11.06 -7.78
CA ASP A 24 14.87 -10.07 -7.41
C ASP A 24 15.86 -10.66 -6.38
N LEU A 25 15.36 -11.32 -5.33
CA LEU A 25 16.19 -12.01 -4.33
C LEU A 25 17.07 -13.10 -4.95
N HIS A 26 16.52 -13.90 -5.87
CA HIS A 26 17.28 -14.92 -6.57
C HIS A 26 18.45 -14.34 -7.37
N SER A 27 18.30 -13.13 -7.93
CA SER A 27 19.39 -12.44 -8.63
C SER A 27 20.51 -11.94 -7.69
N LYS A 28 20.25 -11.89 -6.38
CA LYS A 28 21.14 -11.39 -5.33
C LYS A 28 21.78 -12.50 -4.48
N ILE A 29 21.69 -13.77 -4.91
CA ILE A 29 22.30 -14.90 -4.21
C ILE A 29 23.80 -14.65 -4.02
N GLY A 30 24.29 -14.84 -2.79
CA GLY A 30 25.68 -14.60 -2.42
C GLY A 30 26.00 -13.16 -1.99
N THR A 31 25.01 -12.27 -1.95
CA THR A 31 25.16 -10.88 -1.46
C THR A 31 24.44 -10.65 -0.13
N VAL A 32 24.90 -9.66 0.64
CA VAL A 32 24.21 -9.22 1.86
C VAL A 32 23.01 -8.37 1.44
N VAL A 33 21.82 -8.72 1.94
CA VAL A 33 20.56 -8.02 1.64
C VAL A 33 19.91 -7.51 2.90
N GLU A 34 19.31 -6.32 2.83
CA GLU A 34 18.49 -5.78 3.92
C GLU A 34 17.05 -6.29 3.76
N ILE A 35 16.64 -7.23 4.61
CA ILE A 35 15.31 -7.86 4.53
C ILE A 35 14.19 -6.84 4.78
N SER A 36 14.40 -5.85 5.66
CA SER A 36 13.41 -4.82 5.96
C SER A 36 13.11 -3.95 4.73
N GLU A 37 14.14 -3.47 4.03
CA GLU A 37 13.97 -2.71 2.79
C GLU A 37 13.23 -3.51 1.70
N ILE A 38 13.64 -4.76 1.46
CA ILE A 38 13.02 -5.61 0.43
C ILE A 38 11.55 -5.90 0.78
N THR A 39 11.28 -6.23 2.04
CA THR A 39 9.90 -6.53 2.49
C THR A 39 9.03 -5.28 2.41
N PHE A 40 9.56 -4.11 2.79
CA PHE A 40 8.85 -2.83 2.71
C PHE A 40 8.49 -2.47 1.26
N LEU A 41 9.43 -2.61 0.33
CA LEU A 41 9.18 -2.35 -1.09
C LEU A 41 8.14 -3.30 -1.69
N MET A 42 8.22 -4.59 -1.37
CA MET A 42 7.23 -5.59 -1.78
C MET A 42 5.83 -5.23 -1.28
N GLU A 43 5.68 -4.91 0.00
CA GLU A 43 4.39 -4.56 0.60
C GLU A 43 3.81 -3.29 -0.01
N LEU A 44 4.63 -2.27 -0.19
CA LEU A 44 4.21 -1.01 -0.80
C LEU A 44 3.75 -1.24 -2.24
N ASN A 45 4.48 -2.01 -3.04
CA ASN A 45 4.11 -2.33 -4.42
C ASN A 45 2.82 -3.15 -4.48
N MET A 46 2.64 -4.08 -3.55
CA MET A 46 1.44 -4.88 -3.42
C MET A 46 0.23 -3.99 -3.11
N ILE A 47 0.34 -3.09 -2.13
CA ILE A 47 -0.71 -2.11 -1.79
C ILE A 47 -1.04 -1.26 -3.01
N LEU A 48 -0.04 -0.70 -3.70
CA LEU A 48 -0.23 0.11 -4.89
C LEU A 48 -0.96 -0.63 -6.02
N SER A 49 -0.55 -1.88 -6.27
CA SER A 49 -1.17 -2.73 -7.28
C SER A 49 -2.64 -2.99 -6.97
N MET A 50 -2.98 -3.20 -5.69
CA MET A 50 -4.35 -3.37 -5.22
C MET A 50 -5.16 -2.08 -5.28
N LEU A 51 -4.55 -0.93 -4.97
CA LEU A 51 -5.23 0.38 -5.01
C LEU A 51 -5.55 0.82 -6.44
N TRP A 52 -4.65 0.59 -7.39
CA TRP A 52 -4.80 1.02 -8.78
C TRP A 52 -5.24 -0.10 -9.74
N GLY A 53 -5.61 -1.28 -9.23
CA GLY A 53 -6.15 -2.39 -10.01
C GLY A 53 -5.22 -2.90 -11.11
N GLY A 54 -3.91 -2.77 -10.92
CA GLY A 54 -2.89 -3.13 -11.93
C GLY A 54 -2.99 -2.38 -13.26
N THR A 55 -3.79 -1.31 -13.35
CA THR A 55 -4.18 -0.65 -14.62
C THR A 55 -3.47 0.68 -14.88
N VAL A 56 -2.39 0.98 -14.19
CA VAL A 56 -1.56 2.13 -14.55
C VAL A 56 -0.64 1.70 -15.69
N ASP A 57 -0.69 2.41 -16.81
CA ASP A 57 0.22 2.25 -17.95
C ASP A 57 1.66 2.12 -17.46
N SER A 58 2.38 1.05 -17.83
CA SER A 58 3.62 0.59 -17.18
C SER A 58 4.65 1.71 -16.92
N GLN A 59 4.84 2.61 -17.88
CA GLN A 59 5.77 3.74 -17.76
C GLN A 59 5.26 4.86 -16.82
N ARG A 60 3.95 5.07 -16.79
CA ARG A 60 3.27 6.00 -15.88
C ARG A 60 3.15 5.40 -14.47
N ALA A 61 3.03 4.08 -14.36
CA ALA A 61 3.00 3.31 -13.13
C ALA A 61 4.35 3.35 -12.43
N ASP A 62 5.44 3.24 -13.18
CA ASP A 62 6.79 3.26 -12.63
C ASP A 62 7.17 4.66 -12.11
N SER A 63 6.82 5.72 -12.84
CA SER A 63 7.08 7.10 -12.39
C SER A 63 6.22 7.51 -11.19
N ILE A 64 4.90 7.31 -11.26
CA ILE A 64 3.98 7.58 -10.14
C ILE A 64 4.31 6.70 -8.94
N GLY A 65 4.62 5.42 -9.17
CA GLY A 65 5.00 4.48 -8.13
C GLY A 65 6.31 4.88 -7.44
N THR A 66 7.29 5.40 -8.18
CA THR A 66 8.56 5.88 -7.61
C THR A 66 8.36 7.13 -6.75
N GLU A 67 7.59 8.11 -7.24
CA GLU A 67 7.26 9.31 -6.45
C GLU A 67 6.48 8.94 -5.19
N PHE A 68 5.48 8.06 -5.33
CA PHE A 68 4.69 7.58 -4.20
C PHE A 68 5.53 6.82 -3.17
N ARG A 69 6.43 5.93 -3.62
CA ARG A 69 7.38 5.24 -2.74
C ARG A 69 8.19 6.24 -1.93
N ALA A 70 8.77 7.26 -2.58
CA ALA A 70 9.57 8.28 -1.90
C ALA A 70 8.74 9.06 -0.85
N VAL A 71 7.52 9.45 -1.20
CA VAL A 71 6.62 10.18 -0.28
C VAL A 71 6.24 9.30 0.92
N ILE A 72 5.81 8.06 0.70
CA ILE A 72 5.43 7.13 1.78
C ILE A 72 6.61 6.80 2.67
N SER A 73 7.79 6.49 2.11
CA SER A 73 8.99 6.22 2.89
C SER A 73 9.30 7.37 3.84
N LYS A 74 9.22 8.61 3.36
CA LYS A 74 9.47 9.78 4.22
C LYS A 74 8.38 10.00 5.27
N ILE A 75 7.11 9.75 4.93
CA ILE A 75 6.01 9.78 5.90
C ILE A 75 6.25 8.76 7.02
N MET A 76 6.69 7.55 6.69
CA MET A 76 6.99 6.51 7.67
C MET A 76 8.20 6.86 8.54
N GLU A 77 9.23 7.48 7.97
CA GLU A 77 10.37 8.01 8.73
C GLU A 77 9.92 9.07 9.75
N LEU A 78 9.03 9.99 9.36
CA LEU A 78 8.49 11.00 10.27
C LEU A 78 7.61 10.38 11.37
N PHE A 79 6.82 9.36 11.07
CA PHE A 79 6.01 8.65 12.07
C PHE A 79 6.87 7.88 13.08
N ALA A 80 7.99 7.32 12.65
CA ALA A 80 8.91 6.58 13.52
C ALA A 80 9.83 7.51 14.34
N LYS A 81 9.97 8.78 13.95
CA LYS A 81 10.85 9.75 14.59
C LYS A 81 10.24 10.23 15.93
N PRO A 82 10.94 10.07 17.07
CA PRO A 82 10.50 10.63 18.34
C PRO A 82 10.39 12.15 18.25
N ASN A 83 9.23 12.70 18.58
CA ASN A 83 8.96 14.13 18.51
C ASN A 83 8.79 14.73 19.92
N VAL A 84 9.66 15.66 20.28
CA VAL A 84 9.73 16.34 21.58
C VAL A 84 8.42 17.08 21.88
N SER A 85 7.74 17.62 20.88
CA SER A 85 6.45 18.28 21.10
C SER A 85 5.35 17.33 21.59
N ASP A 86 5.48 16.04 21.30
CA ASP A 86 4.50 15.04 21.72
C ASP A 86 4.63 14.74 23.22
N PHE A 87 5.82 14.95 23.79
CA PHE A 87 6.09 14.84 25.22
C PHE A 87 5.93 16.17 25.96
N PHE A 88 6.17 17.30 25.29
CA PHE A 88 6.10 18.64 25.86
C PHE A 88 5.17 19.54 25.03
N PRO A 89 3.85 19.53 25.29
CA PRO A 89 2.87 20.24 24.46
C PRO A 89 3.11 21.75 24.32
N ILE A 90 3.76 22.38 25.30
CA ILE A 90 4.14 23.81 25.26
C ILE A 90 5.07 24.11 24.07
N LEU A 91 5.87 23.12 23.64
CA LEU A 91 6.79 23.22 22.52
C LEU A 91 6.13 22.94 21.16
N ALA A 92 4.89 22.43 21.12
CA ALA A 92 4.21 22.04 19.89
C ALA A 92 4.07 23.19 18.89
N ARG A 93 3.76 24.40 19.36
CA ARG A 93 3.60 25.59 18.49
C ARG A 93 4.87 25.99 17.73
N PHE A 94 6.04 25.53 18.18
CA PHE A 94 7.31 25.89 17.57
C PHE A 94 7.77 24.90 16.51
N ASP A 95 7.19 23.69 16.47
CA ASP A 95 7.63 22.61 15.58
C ASP A 95 9.16 22.45 15.59
N VAL A 96 9.73 22.31 16.78
CA VAL A 96 11.19 22.37 17.02
C VAL A 96 11.98 21.40 16.14
N GLN A 97 11.39 20.25 15.81
CA GLN A 97 12.01 19.23 14.96
C GLN A 97 11.55 19.27 13.50
N GLY A 98 10.71 20.23 13.13
CA GLY A 98 10.18 20.41 11.77
C GLY A 98 9.25 19.30 11.30
N VAL A 99 8.75 18.45 12.20
CA VAL A 99 7.96 17.25 11.87
C VAL A 99 6.62 17.66 11.25
N GLU A 100 5.93 18.63 11.83
CA GLU A 100 4.64 19.08 11.32
C GLU A 100 4.79 19.73 9.94
N ARG A 101 5.79 20.61 9.79
CA ARG A 101 6.08 21.29 8.52
C ARG A 101 6.43 20.32 7.42
N GLU A 102 7.26 19.32 7.70
CA GLU A 102 7.67 18.34 6.71
C GLU A 102 6.52 17.40 6.35
N MET A 103 5.72 16.97 7.33
CA MET A 103 4.51 16.17 7.07
C MET A 103 3.53 16.93 6.16
N LYS A 104 3.33 18.24 6.35
CA LYS A 104 2.49 19.06 5.46
C LYS A 104 3.00 19.08 4.02
N ARG A 105 4.32 19.16 3.81
CA ARG A 105 4.92 19.11 2.47
C ARG A 105 4.73 17.75 1.81
N LEU A 106 4.90 16.66 2.57
CA LEU A 106 4.68 15.31 2.07
C LEU A 106 3.21 15.07 1.70
N LEU A 107 2.27 15.58 2.50
CA LEU A 107 0.84 15.51 2.18
C LEU A 107 0.49 16.26 0.88
N GLN A 108 1.19 17.35 0.54
CA GLN A 108 1.05 17.97 -0.79
C GLN A 108 1.53 17.05 -1.92
N GLY A 109 2.57 16.24 -1.69
CA GLY A 109 3.01 15.20 -2.62
C GLY A 109 1.95 14.11 -2.78
N VAL A 110 1.33 13.68 -1.68
CA VAL A 110 0.19 12.76 -1.69
C VAL A 110 -0.95 13.32 -2.54
N ASP A 111 -1.30 14.60 -2.37
CA ASP A 111 -2.34 15.25 -3.17
C ASP A 111 -2.01 15.24 -4.67
N ARG A 112 -0.78 15.60 -5.05
CA ARG A 112 -0.32 15.58 -6.46
C ARG A 112 -0.44 14.19 -7.10
N ILE A 113 -0.24 13.13 -6.33
CA ILE A 113 -0.34 11.75 -6.83
C ILE A 113 -1.79 11.29 -6.93
N PHE A 114 -2.62 11.56 -5.92
CA PHE A 114 -3.99 11.05 -5.86
C PHE A 114 -5.01 11.89 -6.62
N ASP A 115 -4.84 13.20 -6.72
CA ASP A 115 -5.83 14.07 -7.38
C ASP A 115 -6.09 13.70 -8.85
N PRO A 116 -5.06 13.48 -9.70
CA PRO A 116 -5.28 13.07 -11.08
C PRO A 116 -5.99 11.71 -11.19
N GLN A 117 -5.69 10.79 -10.25
CA GLN A 117 -6.28 9.45 -10.22
C GLN A 117 -7.76 9.51 -9.81
N LEU A 118 -8.07 10.30 -8.79
CA LEU A 118 -9.43 10.52 -8.32
C LEU A 118 -10.27 11.22 -9.40
N GLU A 119 -9.73 12.26 -10.03
CA GLU A 119 -10.41 13.00 -11.10
C GLU A 119 -10.68 12.10 -12.32
N SER A 120 -9.69 11.31 -12.75
CA SER A 120 -9.87 10.35 -13.85
C SER A 120 -10.99 9.35 -13.56
N ARG A 121 -11.02 8.78 -12.34
CA ARG A 121 -12.04 7.80 -11.92
C ARG A 121 -13.43 8.43 -11.79
N MET A 122 -13.52 9.67 -11.31
CA MET A 122 -14.77 10.43 -11.27
C MET A 122 -15.34 10.69 -12.67
N ARG A 123 -14.50 11.08 -13.63
CA ARG A 123 -14.93 11.31 -15.03
C ARG A 123 -15.44 10.03 -15.68
N MET A 124 -14.80 8.89 -15.40
CA MET A 124 -15.26 7.58 -15.85
C MET A 124 -16.62 7.20 -15.25
N SER A 125 -16.85 7.45 -13.95
CA SER A 125 -18.14 7.22 -13.30
C SER A 125 -19.28 8.06 -13.90
N ARG A 126 -18.98 9.30 -14.33
CA ARG A 126 -19.97 10.23 -14.92
C ARG A 126 -20.25 10.00 -16.41
N GLY A 127 -19.55 9.06 -17.06
CA GLY A 127 -19.71 8.79 -18.49
C GLY A 127 -19.16 9.88 -19.41
N GLU A 128 -18.29 10.76 -18.89
CA GLU A 128 -17.70 11.90 -19.63
C GLU A 128 -16.39 11.52 -20.36
N GLY A 129 -16.00 10.24 -20.32
CA GLY A 129 -14.90 9.70 -21.11
C GLY A 129 -15.39 9.29 -22.49
N GLY A 130 -14.82 9.89 -23.55
CA GLY A 130 -15.18 9.62 -24.94
C GLY A 130 -15.23 8.13 -25.27
N GLN A 131 -16.24 7.74 -26.05
CA GLN A 131 -16.39 6.40 -26.62
C GLN A 131 -15.13 6.01 -27.40
N GLU A 132 -14.31 5.14 -26.85
CA GLU A 132 -13.56 4.17 -27.64
C GLU A 132 -13.81 2.78 -27.07
N ASN A 133 -14.53 1.98 -27.86
CA ASN A 133 -14.82 0.57 -27.70
C ASN A 133 -15.51 0.12 -26.39
N GLY A 134 -16.84 0.05 -26.46
CA GLY A 134 -17.47 -1.27 -26.69
C GLY A 134 -17.26 -2.36 -25.64
N MET A 135 -16.74 -2.05 -24.47
CA MET A 135 -16.73 -2.93 -23.32
C MET A 135 -17.02 -2.04 -22.13
N LYS A 136 -18.31 -1.93 -21.74
CA LYS A 136 -18.61 -1.93 -20.30
C LYS A 136 -18.02 -3.24 -19.80
N SER A 137 -16.72 -3.26 -19.54
CA SER A 137 -16.14 -4.35 -18.80
C SER A 137 -16.99 -4.35 -17.55
N LYS A 138 -17.70 -5.45 -17.31
CA LYS A 138 -17.96 -5.95 -15.96
C LYS A 138 -16.60 -6.22 -15.29
N GLY A 139 -15.73 -5.23 -15.35
CA GLY A 139 -14.40 -5.19 -14.83
C GLY A 139 -14.59 -4.95 -13.36
N LYS A 140 -13.83 -5.71 -12.60
CA LYS A 140 -13.77 -5.61 -11.17
C LYS A 140 -13.48 -4.17 -10.76
N LYS A 141 -14.39 -3.57 -9.99
CA LYS A 141 -14.25 -2.20 -9.50
C LYS A 141 -12.98 -2.10 -8.67
N ASP A 142 -12.11 -1.15 -8.99
CA ASP A 142 -10.95 -0.84 -8.14
C ASP A 142 -11.41 -0.13 -6.86
N PHE A 143 -10.51 -0.05 -5.88
CA PHE A 143 -10.88 0.46 -4.56
C PHE A 143 -11.20 1.96 -4.58
N ILE A 144 -10.58 2.73 -5.46
CA ILE A 144 -10.91 4.14 -5.65
C ILE A 144 -12.34 4.26 -6.17
N GLN A 145 -12.73 3.45 -7.16
CA GLN A 145 -14.09 3.38 -7.69
C GLN A 145 -15.11 3.03 -6.59
N ILE A 146 -14.81 2.05 -5.74
CA ILE A 146 -15.67 1.67 -4.62
C ILE A 146 -15.83 2.83 -3.63
N LEU A 147 -14.74 3.50 -3.24
CA LEU A 147 -14.79 4.63 -2.30
C LEU A 147 -15.54 5.84 -2.89
N LEU A 148 -15.40 6.09 -4.19
CA LEU A 148 -16.13 7.15 -4.89
C LEU A 148 -17.64 6.84 -4.94
N GLU A 149 -18.04 5.60 -5.23
CA GLU A 149 -19.44 5.20 -5.16
C GLU A 149 -20.03 5.34 -3.74
N PHE A 150 -19.25 5.02 -2.71
CA PHE A 150 -19.67 5.25 -1.32
C PHE A 150 -19.88 6.74 -1.02
N LYS A 151 -19.04 7.62 -1.57
CA LYS A 151 -19.19 9.08 -1.43
C LYS A 151 -20.46 9.60 -2.13
N GLU A 152 -20.89 8.97 -3.21
CA GLU A 152 -22.06 9.40 -4.01
C GLU A 152 -23.40 8.87 -3.49
N ARG A 153 -23.41 8.01 -2.46
CA ARG A 153 -24.65 7.56 -1.81
C ARG A 153 -25.24 8.68 -0.95
N GLU A 154 -26.41 9.16 -1.34
CA GLU A 154 -27.17 10.20 -0.63
C GLU A 154 -27.63 9.78 0.78
N ASP A 155 -27.67 8.47 1.06
CA ASP A 155 -28.20 7.88 2.31
C ASP A 155 -27.19 7.75 3.47
N ALA A 156 -25.96 8.27 3.31
CA ALA A 156 -24.93 8.16 4.35
C ALA A 156 -25.11 9.25 5.42
N ALA A 157 -25.34 8.86 6.68
CA ALA A 157 -25.45 9.76 7.83
C ALA A 157 -24.24 10.69 8.02
N ILE A 158 -23.08 10.34 7.44
CA ILE A 158 -21.87 11.16 7.40
C ILE A 158 -21.28 11.05 5.98
N PRO A 159 -21.35 12.10 5.15
CA PRO A 159 -20.78 12.06 3.81
C PRO A 159 -19.25 11.99 3.87
N ILE A 160 -18.67 11.01 3.17
CA ILE A 160 -17.22 10.84 3.10
C ILE A 160 -16.62 11.91 2.17
N THR A 161 -15.65 12.68 2.68
CA THR A 161 -14.93 13.69 1.91
C THR A 161 -13.79 13.08 1.08
N LEU A 162 -13.34 13.76 0.03
CA LEU A 162 -12.16 13.33 -0.74
C LEU A 162 -10.90 13.26 0.12
N GLN A 163 -10.77 14.17 1.09
CA GLN A 163 -9.65 14.17 2.03
C GLN A 163 -9.68 12.92 2.93
N GLN A 164 -10.86 12.49 3.37
CA GLN A 164 -11.02 11.23 4.10
C GLN A 164 -10.73 10.01 3.21
N ILE A 165 -11.09 10.03 1.92
CA ILE A 165 -10.71 8.98 0.97
C ILE A 165 -9.19 8.88 0.84
N LYS A 166 -8.50 10.01 0.59
CA LYS A 166 -7.04 10.06 0.54
C LYS A 166 -6.41 9.55 1.84
N ALA A 167 -6.93 9.98 2.99
CA ALA A 167 -6.46 9.51 4.29
C ALA A 167 -6.66 8.00 4.48
N LEU A 168 -7.78 7.43 4.05
CA LEU A 168 -8.04 5.99 4.11
C LEU A 168 -7.10 5.19 3.18
N LEU A 169 -6.81 5.72 2.00
CA LEU A 169 -5.86 5.14 1.04
C LEU A 169 -4.43 5.14 1.58
N LEU A 170 -4.06 6.18 2.35
CA LEU A 170 -2.73 6.36 2.92
C LEU A 170 -2.53 5.57 4.23
N ILE A 171 -3.46 5.68 5.18
CA ILE A 171 -3.23 5.30 6.58
C ILE A 171 -3.51 3.81 6.84
N LYS A 172 -4.60 3.27 6.29
CA LYS A 172 -5.07 1.92 6.66
C LYS A 172 -4.18 0.80 6.13
N PRO A 173 -3.76 0.79 4.85
CA PRO A 173 -2.91 -0.27 4.32
C PRO A 173 -1.48 -0.18 4.88
N VAL A 174 -0.94 1.04 4.99
CA VAL A 174 0.45 1.26 5.38
C VAL A 174 0.66 0.94 6.86
N ASN A 175 -0.24 1.36 7.76
CA ASN A 175 -0.06 1.19 9.20
C ASN A 175 -0.22 -0.27 9.67
N VAL A 176 -1.21 -0.99 9.14
CA VAL A 176 -1.44 -2.41 9.49
C VAL A 176 -0.27 -3.28 9.04
N THR A 177 0.32 -2.97 7.89
CA THR A 177 1.39 -3.79 7.31
C THR A 177 2.74 -3.45 7.95
N PHE A 178 3.04 -2.17 8.15
CA PHE A 178 4.26 -1.73 8.83
C PHE A 178 4.42 -2.29 10.26
N SER A 179 3.35 -2.25 11.06
CA SER A 179 3.39 -2.77 12.44
C SER A 179 3.66 -4.28 12.47
N ARG A 180 3.10 -5.03 11.50
CA ARG A 180 3.29 -6.48 11.38
C ARG A 180 4.66 -6.83 10.84
N MET A 181 5.20 -6.04 9.91
CA MET A 181 6.56 -6.23 9.40
C MET A 181 7.60 -5.95 10.48
N MET A 182 7.49 -4.85 11.22
CA MET A 182 8.40 -4.56 12.33
C MET A 182 8.40 -5.69 13.36
N LEU A 183 7.22 -6.25 13.68
CA LEU A 183 7.10 -7.40 14.56
C LEU A 183 7.73 -8.67 13.95
N ALA A 184 7.50 -8.94 12.66
CA ALA A 184 8.08 -10.08 11.96
C ALA A 184 9.61 -9.99 11.85
N CYS A 185 10.16 -8.83 11.50
CA CYS A 185 11.61 -8.58 11.46
C CYS A 185 12.24 -8.72 12.86
N ALA A 186 11.58 -8.22 13.91
CA ALA A 186 12.02 -8.42 15.29
C ALA A 186 11.99 -9.91 15.71
N HIS A 187 10.99 -10.67 15.27
CA HIS A 187 10.95 -12.12 15.48
C HIS A 187 12.02 -12.86 14.68
N LEU A 188 12.27 -12.50 13.41
CA LEU A 188 13.27 -13.14 12.55
C LEU A 188 14.70 -12.81 12.96
N SER A 189 14.95 -11.65 13.56
CA SER A 189 16.26 -11.31 14.14
C SER A 189 16.49 -12.02 15.49
N ASN A 190 15.43 -12.27 16.26
CA ASN A 190 15.49 -13.02 17.52
C ASN A 190 15.38 -14.55 17.35
N CYS A 191 14.93 -15.03 16.20
CA CYS A 191 14.81 -16.44 15.89
C CYS A 191 15.92 -16.82 14.92
N SER A 192 16.74 -17.81 15.25
CA SER A 192 17.68 -18.39 14.28
C SER A 192 16.89 -18.79 13.02
N ILE A 193 17.20 -18.17 11.88
CA ILE A 193 16.52 -18.34 10.57
C ILE A 193 16.23 -19.83 10.25
N GLY A 194 17.07 -20.74 10.72
CA GLY A 194 16.87 -22.19 10.62
C GLY A 194 15.56 -22.73 11.19
N LYS A 195 15.08 -22.22 12.34
CA LYS A 195 13.81 -22.70 12.95
C LYS A 195 12.58 -22.27 12.17
N ALA A 196 12.62 -21.08 11.56
CA ALA A 196 11.54 -20.60 10.71
C ALA A 196 11.50 -21.33 9.36
N ALA A 197 12.66 -21.66 8.79
CA ALA A 197 12.77 -22.47 7.57
C ALA A 197 12.28 -23.92 7.77
N GLU A 198 12.59 -24.53 8.92
CA GLU A 198 12.14 -25.87 9.29
C GLU A 198 10.61 -25.92 9.51
N ALA A 199 10.03 -24.90 10.14
CA ALA A 199 8.59 -24.76 10.28
C ALA A 199 7.87 -24.59 8.93
N TYR A 200 8.44 -23.81 8.00
CA TYR A 200 7.89 -23.65 6.65
C TYR A 200 7.99 -24.93 5.80
N SER A 201 9.11 -25.65 5.87
CA SER A 201 9.28 -26.96 5.22
C SER A 201 8.26 -27.99 5.72
N THR A 202 7.93 -27.95 7.02
CA THR A 202 6.95 -28.87 7.63
C THR A 202 5.51 -28.55 7.19
N VAL A 203 5.19 -27.27 6.92
CA VAL A 203 3.87 -26.87 6.40
C VAL A 203 3.72 -27.22 4.92
N ASP A 204 4.78 -27.08 4.11
CA ASP A 204 4.75 -27.41 2.68
C ASP A 204 4.64 -28.92 2.45
N SER A 205 5.30 -29.75 3.27
CA SER A 205 5.13 -31.21 3.23
C SER A 205 3.73 -31.69 3.60
N ASN A 206 2.98 -30.92 4.39
CA ASN A 206 1.59 -31.24 4.77
C ASN A 206 0.55 -30.77 3.74
N LEU A 207 0.94 -29.91 2.79
CA LEU A 207 0.09 -29.46 1.67
C LEU A 207 0.23 -30.36 0.43
N VAL A 208 1.27 -31.20 0.37
CA VAL A 208 1.51 -32.21 -0.68
C VAL A 208 1.11 -33.61 -0.20
N GLY A 209 0.04 -33.70 0.59
CA GLY A 209 -0.65 -34.96 0.86
C GLY A 209 -1.48 -35.37 -0.36
N THR A 210 -0.98 -36.33 -1.13
CA THR A 210 -1.67 -36.95 -2.26
C THR A 210 -3.00 -37.57 -1.82
N PRO A 211 -4.11 -37.37 -2.56
CA PRO A 211 -5.32 -38.15 -2.33
C PRO A 211 -5.09 -39.59 -2.80
N ASP A 212 -5.36 -40.56 -1.92
CA ASP A 212 -5.57 -41.97 -2.26
C ASP A 212 -6.73 -42.16 -3.25
#